data_AF-A0A7V2RP61-F1
#
_entry.id   AF-A0A7V2RP61-F1
#
_cell.length_a   1.000
_cell.length_b   1.000
_cell.length_c   1.000
_cell.angle_alpha   90.00
_cell.angle_beta   90.00
_cell.angle_gamma   90.00
#
_symmetry.space_group_name_H-M   'P 1'
#
loop_
_entity.id
_entity.type
_entity.pdbx_description
1 polymer ?
#
loop_
_entity_poly.entity_id
_entity_poly.type
_entity_poly.pdbx_seq_one_letter_code
_entity_poly.pdbx_strand_id
1 'polypeptide(L)' 'MTIELRKYHLIEAIMAINDEALIIKHEELLRKNRIAAYEASLKPMTVEAFREEIDLAEKDVEEGRLIDVEDLQKEMKNW' A
#
# COMPACT_ATOMS: atom_id res chain seq x y z
N MET A 1 21.02 -20.75 13.42
CA MET A 1 20.67 -19.34 13.70
C MET A 1 19.20 -19.16 13.36
N THR A 2 18.36 -18.69 14.29
CA THR A 2 16.92 -18.55 14.05
C THR A 2 16.59 -17.22 13.36
N ILE A 3 15.38 -17.08 12.81
CA ILE A 3 14.93 -15.84 12.14
C ILE A 3 14.83 -14.70 13.15
N GLU A 4 14.40 -14.99 14.37
CA GLU A 4 14.28 -14.05 15.48
C GLU A 4 15.65 -13.45 15.82
N LEU A 5 16.68 -14.30 15.93
CA LEU A 5 18.05 -13.85 16.20
C LEU A 5 18.61 -13.01 15.05
N ARG A 6 18.28 -13.36 13.80
CA ARG A 6 18.66 -12.56 12.63
C ARG A 6 17.99 -11.18 12.62
N LYS A 7 16.71 -11.10 12.97
CA LYS A 7 15.98 -9.82 13.08
C LYS A 7 16.59 -8.94 14.17
N TYR A 8 16.92 -9.53 15.32
CA TYR A 8 17.54 -8.81 16.43
C TYR A 8 18.87 -8.15 16.02
N HIS A 9 19.80 -8.91 15.43
CA HIS A 9 21.08 -8.36 14.97
C HIS A 9 20.92 -7.28 13.90
N LEU A 10 19.92 -7.40 13.02
CA LEU A 10 19.65 -6.37 12.01
C LEU A 10 19.19 -5.06 12.64
N ILE A 11 18.32 -5.12 13.66
CA ILE A 11 17.87 -3.94 14.40
C ILE A 11 19.05 -3.28 15.11
N GLU A 12 19.89 -4.05 15.81
CA GLU A 12 21.10 -3.53 16.45
C GLU A 12 22.04 -2.84 15.46
N ALA A 13 22.27 -3.46 14.30
CA ALA A 13 23.14 -2.90 13.26
C ALA A 13 22.58 -1.58 12.71
N ILE A 14 21.27 -1.47 12.49
CA ILE A 14 20.62 -0.25 12.00
C ILE A 14 20.68 0.85 13.07
N MET A 15 20.42 0.53 14.34
CA MET A 15 20.46 1.51 15.44
C MET A 15 21.85 2.13 15.65
N ALA A 16 22.91 1.42 15.27
CA ALA A 16 24.28 1.94 15.36
C ALA A 16 24.65 2.92 14.24
N ILE A 17 23.83 3.05 13.18
CA ILE A 17 24.09 3.95 12.05
C ILE A 17 23.73 5.38 12.46
N ASN A 18 24.70 6.29 12.38
CA ASN A 18 24.50 7.74 12.58
C ASN A 18 24.60 8.53 11.26
N ASP A 19 24.81 7.86 10.13
CA ASP A 19 24.87 8.47 8.80
C ASP A 19 23.48 8.44 8.15
N GLU A 20 22.86 9.61 8.02
CA GLU A 20 21.54 9.78 7.43
C GLU A 20 21.46 9.27 5.98
N ALA A 21 22.50 9.51 5.17
CA ALA A 21 22.52 9.05 3.78
C ALA A 21 22.55 7.52 3.71
N LEU A 22 23.21 6.87 4.67
CA LEU A 22 23.20 5.43 4.78
C LEU A 22 21.84 4.89 5.23
N ILE A 23 21.16 5.57 6.16
CA ILE A 23 19.79 5.22 6.60
C ILE A 23 18.83 5.28 5.41
N ILE A 24 18.82 6.38 4.66
CA ILE A 24 17.95 6.57 3.49
C ILE A 24 18.12 5.43 2.47
N LYS A 25 19.37 5.02 2.18
CA LYS A 25 19.63 3.89 1.27
C LYS A 25 19.01 2.58 1.73
N HIS A 26 19.02 2.30 3.04
CA HIS A 26 18.40 1.10 3.59
C HIS A 26 16.88 1.16 3.50
N GLU A 27 16.29 2.31 3.78
CA GLU A 27 14.83 2.52 3.64
C GLU A 27 14.39 2.33 2.18
N GLU A 28 15.15 2.88 1.23
CA GLU A 28 14.87 2.69 -0.19
C GLU A 28 14.96 1.22 -0.62
N LEU A 29 15.96 0.48 -0.12
CA LEU A 29 16.11 -0.95 -0.40
C LEU A 29 14.90 -1.74 0.11
N LEU A 30 14.47 -1.48 1.35
CA LEU A 30 13.29 -2.12 1.94
C LEU A 30 12.02 -1.78 1.15
N ARG A 31 11.86 -0.51 0.76
CA ARG A 31 10.73 -0.05 -0.06
C ARG A 31 10.69 -0.76 -1.41
N LYS A 32 11.82 -0.84 -2.11
CA LYS A 32 11.93 -1.52 -3.41
C LYS A 32 11.56 -3.00 -3.31
N ASN A 33 12.08 -3.69 -2.30
CA ASN A 33 11.76 -5.11 -2.07
C ASN A 33 10.27 -5.32 -1.77
N ARG A 34 9.66 -4.42 -0.99
CA ARG A 34 8.21 -4.48 -0.71
C ARG A 34 7.37 -4.27 -1.98
N ILE A 35 7.73 -3.29 -2.80
CA ILE A 35 7.06 -3.03 -4.09
C ILE A 35 7.19 -4.25 -5.00
N ALA A 36 8.40 -4.78 -5.19
CA ALA A 36 8.63 -5.94 -6.04
C ALA A 36 7.86 -7.18 -5.55
N ALA A 37 7.80 -7.42 -4.24
CA ALA A 37 7.01 -8.51 -3.67
C ALA A 37 5.51 -8.32 -3.90
N TYR A 38 5.01 -7.08 -3.76
CA TYR A 38 3.62 -6.75 -4.05
C TYR A 38 3.29 -6.94 -5.53
N GLU A 39 4.12 -6.41 -6.43
CA GLU A 39 3.97 -6.57 -7.89
C GLU A 39 4.00 -8.03 -8.31
N ALA A 40 4.89 -8.84 -7.74
CA ALA A 40 4.95 -10.27 -7.98
C ALA A 40 3.71 -11.02 -7.46
N SER A 41 3.02 -10.46 -6.45
CA SER A 41 1.78 -11.02 -5.91
C SER A 41 0.53 -10.58 -6.67
N LEU A 42 0.63 -9.57 -7.54
CA LEU A 42 -0.48 -9.12 -8.36
C LEU A 42 -0.97 -10.26 -9.24
N LYS A 43 -2.27 -10.47 -9.22
CA LYS A 43 -2.95 -11.41 -10.11
C LYS A 43 -3.76 -10.59 -11.11
N PRO A 44 -3.75 -10.95 -12.40
CA PRO A 44 -4.62 -10.30 -13.36
C PRO A 44 -6.06 -10.48 -12.91
N MET A 45 -6.83 -9.40 -12.95
CA MET A 45 -8.28 -9.46 -12.76
C MET A 45 -8.88 -10.33 -13.87
N THR A 46 -9.87 -11.15 -13.51
CA THR A 46 -10.57 -11.96 -14.51
C THR A 46 -11.56 -11.10 -15.29
N VAL A 47 -11.95 -11.55 -16.47
CA VAL A 47 -12.93 -10.83 -17.30
C VAL A 47 -14.29 -10.77 -16.59
N GLU A 48 -14.63 -11.78 -15.81
CA GLU A 48 -15.84 -11.84 -15.00
C GLU A 48 -15.80 -10.81 -13.88
N ALA A 49 -14.71 -10.75 -13.10
CA ALA A 49 -14.54 -9.75 -12.04
C ALA A 49 -14.59 -8.32 -12.59
N PHE A 50 -14.01 -8.09 -13.78
CA PHE A 50 -14.09 -6.79 -14.45
C PHE A 50 -15.54 -6.41 -14.81
N ARG A 51 -16.33 -7.37 -15.31
CA ARG A 51 -17.74 -7.14 -15.64
C ARG A 51 -18.59 -6.89 -14.39
N GLU A 52 -18.37 -7.66 -13.34
CA GLU A 52 -19.04 -7.47 -12.05
C GLU A 52 -18.75 -6.08 -11.46
N GLU A 53 -17.51 -5.58 -11.60
CA GLU A 53 -17.14 -4.24 -11.16
C GLU A 53 -17.84 -3.13 -11.98
N ILE A 54 -18.04 -3.34 -13.29
CA ILE A 54 -18.82 -2.44 -14.14
C ILE A 54 -20.29 -2.43 -13.71
N ASP A 55 -20.91 -3.60 -13.55
CA ASP A 55 -22.31 -3.71 -13.14
C ASP A 55 -22.55 -3.04 -11.77
N LEU A 56 -21.59 -3.19 -10.85
CA LEU A 56 -21.63 -2.52 -9.55
C LEU A 56 -21.56 -1.00 -9.70
N ALA A 57 -20.65 -0.50 -10.54
CA ALA A 57 -20.49 0.93 -10.77
C ALA A 57 -21.73 1.55 -11.43
N GLU A 58 -22.36 0.87 -12.39
CA GLU A 58 -23.62 1.31 -13.00
C GLU A 58 -24.73 1.37 -11.96
N LYS A 59 -24.84 0.36 -11.10
CA LYS A 59 -25.81 0.34 -10.00
C LYS A 59 -25.56 1.45 -8.98
N ASP A 60 -24.30 1.77 -8.66
CA ASP A 60 -23.95 2.89 -7.77
C ASP A 60 -24.42 4.23 -8.34
N VAL A 61 -24.35 4.41 -9.66
CA VAL A 61 -24.89 5.59 -10.36
C VAL A 61 -26.41 5.62 -10.25
N GLU A 62 -27.09 4.51 -10.58
CA GLU A 62 -28.55 4.42 -10.54
C GLU A 62 -29.12 4.64 -9.14
N GLU A 63 -28.46 4.11 -8.12
CA GLU A 63 -28.88 4.18 -6.73
C GLU A 63 -28.37 5.46 -6.02
N GLY A 64 -27.71 6.36 -6.75
CA GLY A 64 -27.30 7.68 -6.25
C GLY A 64 -26.20 7.64 -5.19
N ARG A 65 -25.33 6.62 -5.21
CA ARG A 65 -24.21 6.45 -4.27
C ARG A 65 -22.95 7.23 -4.64
N LEU A 66 -23.08 8.18 -5.55
CA LEU A 66 -21.99 9.06 -5.93
C LEU A 66 -21.97 10.27 -4.99
N ILE A 67 -20.77 10.65 -4.58
CA ILE A 67 -20.53 11.89 -3.84
C ILE A 67 -19.56 12.75 -4.64
N ASP A 68 -19.85 14.05 -4.73
CA ASP A 68 -18.92 14.98 -5.34
C ASP A 68 -17.68 15.16 -4.47
N VAL A 69 -16.53 15.30 -5.12
CA VAL A 69 -15.24 15.45 -4.44
C VAL A 69 -15.26 16.65 -3.48
N GLU A 70 -15.96 17.72 -3.84
CA GLU A 70 -16.11 18.92 -3.01
C GLU A 70 -16.91 18.65 -1.73
N ASP A 71 -17.93 17.79 -1.80
CA ASP A 71 -18.76 17.44 -0.66
C ASP A 71 -18.05 16.43 0.24
N LEU A 72 -17.35 15.46 -0.34
CA LEU A 72 -16.46 14.56 0.41
C LEU A 72 -15.39 15.33 1.20
N GLN A 73 -14.80 16.38 0.59
CA GLN A 73 -13.83 17.24 1.27
C GLN A 73 -14.43 18.03 2.43
N LYS A 74 -15.70 18.43 2.35
CA LYS A 74 -16.40 19.09 3.45
C LYS A 74 -16.66 18.11 4.60
N GLU A 75 -17.06 16.87 4.30
CA GLU A 75 -17.26 15.83 5.32
C GLU A 75 -15.96 15.49 6.06
N MET A 76 -14.85 15.31 5.32
CA MET A 76 -13.54 15.01 5.92
C MET A 76 -13.04 16.08 6.89
N LYS A 77 -13.41 17.35 6.70
CA LYS A 77 -13.01 18.45 7.60
C LYS A 77 -13.73 18.42 8.94
N ASN A 78 -14.86 17.72 9.01
CA ASN A 78 -15.70 17.62 10.21
C ASN A 78 -15.41 16.35 11.03
N TRP A 79 -14.47 15.51 10.57
CA TRP A 79 -14.04 14.28 11.24
C TRP A 79 -12.80 14.53 12.10
#